data_AF-A0A3B9AUC0-F1
#
_entry.id   AF-A0A3B9AUC0-F1
#
_cell.length_a   1.000
_cell.length_b   1.000
_cell.length_c   1.000
_cell.angle_alpha   90.00
_cell.angle_beta   90.00
_cell.angle_gamma   90.00
#
_symmetry.space_group_name_H-M   'P 1'
#
loop_
_entity.id
_entity.type
_entity.pdbx_description
1 polymer ?
#
loop_
_entity_poly.entity_id
_entity_poly.type
_entity_poly.pdbx_seq_one_letter_code
_entity_poly.pdbx_strand_id
1 'polypeptide(L)'
;MKPTLPICLHRQMITRFLVLGLLFLGFGQATNAQVLFNYTNLTSGAGTAASNMSATSLTRGTPDILQASDCMGDQGFGSHGWPTTNVFNVATFNTNGWYVEFTLTPDPGYGLKVTGFTSRSRRENLTGTANDGPIAMRYGYSKDGINWTTVNPGNPLSSNLCSSSGVNRPWTGFVTFNSNDPVTFRVYGLSSGSNYTGDMFLRDIVVNGEVCANAPSVTPVPSNFLVCAGETTASSVYVMKDADTYAIDFDAAAEAEGFVDVAETTLADAPGAISWSIPANADPGVYNAVVTVAN
;
A
#
# COMPACT_ATOMS: atom_id res chain seq x y z
N MET A 1 22.06 26.07 -30.34
CA MET A 1 22.48 27.30 -29.64
C MET A 1 21.23 28.03 -29.16
N LYS A 2 21.22 28.42 -27.88
CA LYS A 2 20.11 29.02 -27.12
C LYS A 2 19.52 30.29 -27.77
N PRO A 3 18.20 30.53 -27.67
CA PRO A 3 17.67 31.87 -27.54
C PRO A 3 17.80 32.33 -26.08
N THR A 4 18.50 33.44 -25.93
CA THR A 4 18.76 34.21 -24.70
C THR A 4 17.53 35.02 -24.28
N LEU A 5 17.16 34.93 -22.99
CA LEU A 5 16.17 35.80 -22.34
C LEU A 5 16.69 37.25 -22.22
N PRO A 6 15.88 38.29 -22.45
CA PRO A 6 16.28 39.66 -22.19
C PRO A 6 16.14 40.02 -20.71
N ILE A 7 17.20 40.63 -20.19
CA ILE A 7 17.33 41.28 -18.89
C ILE A 7 16.46 42.54 -18.90
N CYS A 8 15.56 42.69 -17.91
CA CYS A 8 14.76 43.90 -17.76
C CYS A 8 15.48 44.91 -16.85
N LEU A 9 15.87 46.04 -17.44
CA LEU A 9 16.51 47.16 -16.76
C LEU A 9 15.51 47.96 -15.91
N HIS A 10 16.05 48.47 -14.81
CA HIS A 10 15.44 49.36 -13.83
C HIS A 10 14.94 50.70 -14.44
N ARG A 11 13.70 51.10 -14.16
CA ARG A 11 13.31 52.52 -14.10
C ARG A 11 12.24 52.76 -13.03
N GLN A 12 12.71 53.32 -11.90
CA GLN A 12 11.99 54.12 -10.90
C GLN A 12 11.18 55.25 -11.57
N MET A 13 10.11 55.87 -11.05
CA MET A 13 9.33 55.93 -9.80
C MET A 13 7.93 56.48 -10.26
N ILE A 14 6.80 56.35 -9.56
CA ILE A 14 6.27 57.31 -8.56
C ILE A 14 4.86 56.79 -8.12
N THR A 15 4.75 56.31 -6.88
CA THR A 15 3.80 56.75 -5.80
C THR A 15 2.28 56.82 -6.13
N ARG A 16 1.32 56.19 -5.43
CA ARG A 16 1.03 56.13 -3.98
C ARG A 16 0.00 55.02 -3.61
N PHE A 17 0.30 54.34 -2.49
CA PHE A 17 -0.56 53.86 -1.40
C PHE A 17 -1.85 53.06 -1.66
N LEU A 18 -1.81 51.75 -1.34
CA LEU A 18 -2.76 51.18 -0.38
C LEU A 18 -2.08 50.05 0.43
N VAL A 19 -2.40 50.01 1.71
CA VAL A 19 -1.81 49.17 2.77
C VAL A 19 -2.21 47.70 2.59
N LEU A 20 -1.25 46.78 2.56
CA LEU A 20 -1.45 45.38 2.95
C LEU A 20 -0.15 44.84 3.58
N GLY A 21 -0.27 44.29 4.78
CA GLY A 21 0.85 43.91 5.63
C GLY A 21 1.72 42.78 5.06
N LEU A 22 3.02 42.88 5.32
CA LEU A 22 3.96 41.77 5.16
C LEU A 22 3.60 40.62 6.10
N LEU A 23 3.50 39.41 5.56
CA LEU A 23 4.01 38.24 6.25
C LEU A 23 4.71 37.33 5.22
N PHE A 24 6.02 37.20 5.37
CA PHE A 24 6.80 36.15 4.74
C PHE A 24 6.26 34.79 5.18
N LEU A 25 5.78 33.99 4.24
CA LEU A 25 5.73 32.54 4.40
C LEU A 25 6.30 31.93 3.13
N GLY A 26 7.47 31.30 3.29
CA GLY A 26 8.05 30.47 2.26
C GLY A 26 7.03 29.43 1.84
N PHE A 27 6.68 29.44 0.55
CA PHE A 27 6.22 28.24 -0.10
C PHE A 27 7.41 27.28 -0.17
N GLY A 28 7.71 26.63 0.96
CA GLY A 28 8.13 25.25 0.88
C GLY A 28 7.05 24.56 0.07
N GLN A 29 7.43 23.93 -1.04
CA GLN A 29 6.59 22.92 -1.64
C GLN A 29 6.28 21.93 -0.51
N ALA A 30 5.08 22.02 0.05
CA ALA A 30 4.51 20.87 0.72
C ALA A 30 4.49 19.81 -0.38
N THR A 31 5.44 18.87 -0.33
CA THR A 31 5.25 17.57 -0.95
C THR A 31 3.90 17.12 -0.40
N ASN A 32 2.84 17.19 -1.21
CA ASN A 32 1.56 16.61 -0.84
C ASN A 32 1.92 15.18 -0.44
N ALA A 33 1.79 14.85 0.84
CA ALA A 33 1.96 13.48 1.28
C ALA A 33 0.96 12.68 0.45
N GLN A 34 1.45 11.83 -0.46
CA GLN A 34 0.57 11.02 -1.28
C GLN A 34 -0.22 10.09 -0.33
N VAL A 35 -1.52 9.98 -0.57
CA VAL A 35 -2.45 9.23 0.29
C VAL A 35 -2.96 8.04 -0.51
N LEU A 36 -2.71 6.83 -0.01
CA LEU A 36 -3.21 5.58 -0.60
C LEU A 36 -4.67 5.33 -0.23
N PHE A 37 -5.02 5.64 1.01
CA PHE A 37 -6.37 5.40 1.53
C PHE A 37 -6.75 6.46 2.55
N ASN A 38 -7.98 6.95 2.45
CA ASN A 38 -8.59 7.89 3.38
C ASN A 38 -10.00 7.45 3.73
N TYR A 39 -10.18 6.95 4.95
CA TYR A 39 -11.47 6.76 5.59
C TYR A 39 -11.78 7.98 6.46
N THR A 40 -13.03 8.44 6.42
CA THR A 40 -13.52 9.59 7.20
C THR A 40 -14.41 9.12 8.35
N ASN A 41 -15.57 9.73 8.59
CA ASN A 41 -16.45 9.44 9.71
C ASN A 41 -17.70 8.62 9.32
N LEU A 42 -17.69 7.99 8.14
CA LEU A 42 -18.83 7.21 7.66
C LEU A 42 -19.03 5.96 8.52
N THR A 43 -20.26 5.69 8.93
CA THR A 43 -20.59 4.47 9.69
C THR A 43 -20.45 3.19 8.87
N SER A 44 -20.50 3.30 7.53
CA SER A 44 -20.30 2.20 6.59
C SER A 44 -18.87 1.66 6.55
N GLY A 45 -17.90 2.41 7.10
CA GLY A 45 -16.48 2.06 6.99
C GLY A 45 -15.88 2.31 5.61
N ALA A 46 -16.65 2.82 4.65
CA ALA A 46 -16.17 3.08 3.30
C ALA A 46 -15.16 4.23 3.29
N GLY A 47 -14.02 4.03 2.63
CA GLY A 47 -12.99 5.05 2.41
C GLY A 47 -12.76 5.30 0.92
N THR A 48 -11.91 6.28 0.62
CA THR A 48 -11.44 6.59 -0.74
C THR A 48 -10.05 6.02 -0.94
N ALA A 49 -9.84 5.27 -2.02
CA ALA A 49 -8.54 4.74 -2.42
C ALA A 49 -7.88 5.61 -3.50
N ALA A 50 -6.56 5.55 -3.62
CA ALA A 50 -5.82 6.12 -4.75
C ALA A 50 -6.15 5.39 -6.06
N SER A 51 -5.79 5.98 -7.20
CA SER A 51 -5.90 5.33 -8.52
C SER A 51 -4.98 4.10 -8.61
N ASN A 52 -5.35 3.14 -9.45
CA ASN A 52 -4.61 1.88 -9.71
C ASN A 52 -4.50 0.96 -8.48
N MET A 53 -5.48 1.07 -7.59
CA MET A 53 -5.67 0.18 -6.46
C MET A 53 -7.13 0.21 -6.01
N SER A 54 -7.49 -0.75 -5.17
CA SER A 54 -8.77 -0.79 -4.46
C SER A 54 -8.56 -0.91 -2.95
N ALA A 55 -9.59 -0.56 -2.19
CA ALA A 55 -9.61 -0.72 -0.74
C ALA A 55 -10.95 -1.32 -0.30
N THR A 56 -10.92 -2.24 0.66
CA THR A 56 -12.14 -2.71 1.32
C THR A 56 -12.64 -1.66 2.31
N SER A 57 -13.95 -1.63 2.54
CA SER A 57 -14.51 -0.92 3.69
C SER A 57 -13.97 -1.51 4.99
N LEU A 58 -13.91 -0.69 6.04
CA LEU A 58 -13.60 -1.19 7.38
C LEU A 58 -14.59 -2.28 7.81
N THR A 59 -14.07 -3.36 8.37
CA THR A 59 -14.84 -4.46 8.94
C THR A 59 -14.42 -4.72 10.38
N ARG A 60 -15.30 -5.36 11.15
CA ARG A 60 -15.03 -5.78 12.53
C ARG A 60 -14.57 -7.22 12.53
N GLY A 61 -13.56 -7.52 13.33
CA GLY A 61 -13.12 -8.89 13.51
C GLY A 61 -14.21 -9.74 14.15
N THR A 62 -14.43 -10.91 13.58
CA THR A 62 -15.35 -11.90 14.11
C THR A 62 -14.63 -12.87 15.06
N PRO A 63 -15.30 -13.39 16.11
CA PRO A 63 -16.72 -13.19 16.44
C PRO A 63 -16.99 -12.03 17.41
N ASP A 64 -15.98 -11.46 18.07
CA ASP A 64 -16.20 -10.71 19.31
C ASP A 64 -16.55 -9.23 19.13
N ILE A 65 -16.22 -8.61 17.98
CA ILE A 65 -16.39 -7.17 17.82
C ILE A 65 -17.69 -6.86 17.06
N LEU A 66 -18.58 -6.16 17.74
CA LEU A 66 -19.92 -5.80 17.24
C LEU A 66 -20.00 -4.31 16.90
N GLN A 67 -21.08 -3.89 16.26
CA GLN A 67 -21.35 -2.48 16.04
C GLN A 67 -21.71 -1.80 17.37
N ALA A 68 -21.05 -0.67 17.66
CA ALA A 68 -21.42 0.19 18.78
C ALA A 68 -22.71 0.97 18.50
N SER A 69 -23.60 1.09 19.49
CA SER A 69 -24.89 1.78 19.41
C SER A 69 -24.83 3.25 19.82
N ASP A 70 -23.79 3.66 20.53
CA ASP A 70 -23.96 4.79 21.45
C ASP A 70 -23.73 6.17 20.78
N CYS A 71 -23.13 6.19 19.57
CA CYS A 71 -23.03 7.38 18.72
C CYS A 71 -23.61 7.15 17.31
N MET A 72 -24.93 7.24 17.15
CA MET A 72 -25.61 7.07 15.86
C MET A 72 -25.48 8.31 14.95
N GLY A 73 -25.17 8.10 13.65
CA GLY A 73 -25.18 9.10 12.57
C GLY A 73 -23.82 9.76 12.25
N ASP A 74 -23.13 9.30 11.20
CA ASP A 74 -21.84 9.81 10.68
C ASP A 74 -20.83 10.21 11.76
N GLN A 75 -20.79 9.43 12.85
CA GLN A 75 -19.89 9.65 13.97
C GLN A 75 -18.68 8.70 13.98
N GLY A 76 -18.36 8.10 12.84
CA GLY A 76 -17.25 7.16 12.67
C GLY A 76 -17.67 5.69 12.76
N PHE A 77 -16.67 4.82 12.59
CA PHE A 77 -16.83 3.38 12.61
C PHE A 77 -16.79 2.88 14.06
N GLY A 78 -17.97 2.84 14.68
CA GLY A 78 -18.16 2.46 16.09
C GLY A 78 -18.13 0.96 16.32
N SER A 79 -17.23 0.50 17.17
CA SER A 79 -17.02 -0.92 17.50
C SER A 79 -17.17 -1.16 19.00
N HIS A 80 -17.91 -2.19 19.35
CA HIS A 80 -18.18 -2.67 20.71
C HIS A 80 -17.51 -4.03 20.94
N GLY A 81 -17.29 -4.43 22.19
CA GLY A 81 -16.83 -5.79 22.51
C GLY A 81 -15.33 -5.90 22.83
N TRP A 82 -14.64 -4.79 23.07
CA TRP A 82 -13.18 -4.81 23.26
C TRP A 82 -12.76 -5.48 24.58
N PRO A 83 -11.59 -6.17 24.61
CA PRO A 83 -11.14 -6.95 25.76
C PRO A 83 -10.63 -6.06 26.91
N THR A 84 -10.70 -6.57 28.14
CA THR A 84 -10.16 -5.92 29.35
C THR A 84 -8.64 -6.03 29.51
N THR A 85 -7.99 -6.91 28.76
CA THR A 85 -6.54 -7.13 28.87
C THR A 85 -5.75 -5.84 28.57
N ASN A 86 -4.66 -5.63 29.32
CA ASN A 86 -3.66 -4.60 29.05
C ASN A 86 -2.41 -5.15 28.34
N VAL A 87 -2.38 -6.45 28.08
CA VAL A 87 -1.31 -7.13 27.35
C VAL A 87 -1.76 -7.37 25.92
N PHE A 88 -1.00 -6.83 24.97
CA PHE A 88 -1.24 -7.08 23.55
C PHE A 88 -0.50 -8.35 23.09
N ASN A 89 -1.26 -9.27 22.50
CA ASN A 89 -0.73 -10.44 21.81
C ASN A 89 -1.42 -10.55 20.44
N VAL A 90 -0.65 -10.39 19.36
CA VAL A 90 -1.23 -10.33 18.01
C VAL A 90 -1.96 -11.60 17.60
N ALA A 91 -1.46 -12.78 17.97
CA ALA A 91 -2.09 -14.05 17.63
C ALA A 91 -3.45 -14.17 18.34
N THR A 92 -3.49 -13.92 19.64
CA THR A 92 -4.75 -13.93 20.42
C THR A 92 -5.76 -12.92 19.88
N PHE A 93 -5.33 -11.69 19.60
CA PHE A 93 -6.22 -10.64 19.10
C PHE A 93 -6.75 -10.98 17.70
N ASN A 94 -5.91 -11.56 16.84
CA ASN A 94 -6.34 -12.00 15.51
C ASN A 94 -7.32 -13.18 15.58
N THR A 95 -7.09 -14.16 16.45
CA THR A 95 -7.98 -15.32 16.62
C THR A 95 -9.32 -14.92 17.21
N ASN A 96 -9.34 -14.03 18.20
CA ASN A 96 -10.58 -13.61 18.86
C ASN A 96 -11.36 -12.52 18.09
N GLY A 97 -10.78 -11.97 17.02
CA GLY A 97 -11.44 -10.91 16.26
C GLY A 97 -11.37 -9.53 16.91
N TRP A 98 -10.47 -9.28 17.87
CA TRP A 98 -10.35 -8.00 18.58
C TRP A 98 -9.65 -6.92 17.74
N TYR A 99 -10.19 -6.61 16.57
CA TYR A 99 -9.68 -5.62 15.64
C TYR A 99 -10.78 -5.01 14.77
N VAL A 100 -10.46 -3.86 14.20
CA VAL A 100 -11.06 -3.36 12.96
C VAL A 100 -10.03 -3.57 11.86
N GLU A 101 -10.45 -4.05 10.69
CA GLU A 101 -9.55 -4.30 9.55
C GLU A 101 -10.03 -3.68 8.24
N PHE A 102 -9.10 -3.51 7.32
CA PHE A 102 -9.32 -3.23 5.91
C PHE A 102 -8.10 -3.67 5.11
N THR A 103 -8.28 -3.85 3.81
CA THR A 103 -7.24 -4.33 2.90
C THR A 103 -7.08 -3.35 1.75
N LEU A 104 -5.83 -3.02 1.43
CA LEU A 104 -5.45 -2.29 0.25
C LEU A 104 -4.91 -3.29 -0.78
N THR A 105 -5.47 -3.28 -1.99
CA THR A 105 -5.10 -4.20 -3.06
C THR A 105 -4.64 -3.38 -4.26
N PRO A 106 -3.35 -3.42 -4.64
CA PRO A 106 -2.93 -2.81 -5.90
C PRO A 106 -3.59 -3.52 -7.08
N ASP A 107 -3.86 -2.77 -8.15
CA ASP A 107 -4.33 -3.37 -9.41
C ASP A 107 -3.17 -4.17 -10.07
N PRO A 108 -3.47 -5.14 -10.96
CA PRO A 108 -2.42 -5.83 -11.73
C PRO A 108 -1.49 -4.82 -12.43
N GLY A 109 -0.18 -5.05 -12.41
CA GLY A 109 0.81 -4.08 -12.92
C GLY A 109 1.30 -3.06 -11.90
N TYR A 110 0.72 -3.01 -10.70
CA TYR A 110 1.06 -2.01 -9.69
C TYR A 110 1.45 -2.62 -8.34
N GLY A 111 2.12 -1.79 -7.55
CA GLY A 111 2.55 -2.09 -6.19
C GLY A 111 2.35 -0.87 -5.29
N LEU A 112 2.29 -1.12 -3.99
CA LEU A 112 2.10 -0.09 -2.97
C LEU A 112 3.43 0.23 -2.30
N LYS A 113 3.78 1.51 -2.21
CA LYS A 113 4.81 2.00 -1.29
C LYS A 113 4.14 2.73 -0.14
N VAL A 114 4.03 2.05 1.00
CA VAL A 114 3.35 2.57 2.19
C VAL A 114 4.36 3.28 3.08
N THR A 115 4.09 4.54 3.42
CA THR A 115 5.00 5.41 4.17
C THR A 115 4.49 5.81 5.55
N GLY A 116 3.20 5.62 5.83
CA GLY A 116 2.66 5.93 7.15
C GLY A 116 1.23 5.49 7.35
N PHE A 117 0.83 5.45 8.62
CA PHE A 117 -0.53 5.13 9.05
C PHE A 117 -0.94 6.05 10.19
N THR A 118 -2.11 6.67 10.10
CA THR A 118 -2.70 7.45 11.19
C THR A 118 -4.15 7.06 11.37
N SER A 119 -4.63 7.05 12.61
CA SER A 119 -6.07 6.99 12.88
C SER A 119 -6.46 8.07 13.87
N ARG A 120 -7.60 8.69 13.66
CA ARG A 120 -8.27 9.49 14.67
C ARG A 120 -9.32 8.64 15.35
N SER A 121 -9.31 8.65 16.67
CA SER A 121 -10.17 7.76 17.43
C SER A 121 -10.62 8.38 18.74
N ARG A 122 -11.69 7.82 19.31
CA ARG A 122 -12.18 8.15 20.65
C ARG A 122 -12.79 6.91 21.29
N ARG A 123 -12.82 6.92 22.62
CA ARG A 123 -13.74 6.08 23.39
C ARG A 123 -14.91 6.91 23.88
N GLU A 124 -16.06 6.28 24.06
CA GLU A 124 -17.27 6.99 24.46
C GLU A 124 -17.28 7.30 25.96
N ASN A 125 -17.24 6.27 26.81
CA ASN A 125 -17.48 6.43 28.23
C ASN A 125 -16.20 6.75 29.04
N LEU A 126 -16.41 7.41 30.19
CA LEU A 126 -15.33 7.74 31.12
C LEU A 126 -14.77 6.46 31.75
N THR A 127 -13.49 6.46 32.12
CA THR A 127 -12.91 5.30 32.81
C THR A 127 -13.63 5.07 34.14
N GLY A 128 -14.06 3.84 34.39
CA GLY A 128 -14.82 3.43 35.58
C GLY A 128 -16.34 3.50 35.44
N THR A 129 -16.89 3.80 34.26
CA THR A 129 -18.34 3.70 33.99
C THR A 129 -18.67 2.47 33.14
N ALA A 130 -19.96 2.13 33.00
CA ALA A 130 -20.37 1.09 32.06
C ALA A 130 -19.89 1.42 30.62
N ASN A 131 -19.59 0.38 29.84
CA ASN A 131 -19.10 0.48 28.45
C ASN A 131 -17.85 1.36 28.27
N ASP A 132 -16.96 1.39 29.27
CA ASP A 132 -15.76 2.21 29.23
C ASP A 132 -14.59 1.53 28.51
N GLY A 133 -13.85 2.36 27.76
CA GLY A 133 -12.72 1.92 26.97
C GLY A 133 -13.11 1.50 25.56
N PRO A 134 -12.19 0.90 24.77
CA PRO A 134 -10.81 0.60 25.13
C PRO A 134 -10.03 1.88 25.47
N ILE A 135 -9.08 1.81 26.39
CA ILE A 135 -8.26 2.99 26.75
C ILE A 135 -6.94 3.01 25.99
N ALA A 136 -6.62 2.00 25.20
CA ALA A 136 -5.43 1.94 24.37
C ALA A 136 -5.74 1.34 23.00
N MET A 137 -4.86 1.63 22.04
CA MET A 137 -4.92 1.06 20.70
C MET A 137 -3.57 0.47 20.28
N ARG A 138 -3.61 -0.49 19.36
CA ARG A 138 -2.43 -1.00 18.66
C ARG A 138 -2.71 -1.02 17.17
N TYR A 139 -1.65 -1.01 16.39
CA TYR A 139 -1.72 -1.12 14.95
C TYR A 139 -0.92 -2.33 14.49
N GLY A 140 -1.41 -2.94 13.42
CA GLY A 140 -0.70 -3.98 12.71
C GLY A 140 -0.98 -3.93 11.22
N TYR A 141 -0.07 -4.52 10.45
CA TYR A 141 -0.32 -4.83 9.05
C TYR A 141 0.26 -6.19 8.69
N SER A 142 -0.28 -6.79 7.64
CA SER A 142 0.20 -8.03 7.05
C SER A 142 0.19 -7.92 5.53
N LYS A 143 1.21 -8.48 4.88
CA LYS A 143 1.36 -8.52 3.41
C LYS A 143 1.01 -9.88 2.81
N ASP A 144 0.74 -10.87 3.66
CA ASP A 144 0.48 -12.26 3.29
C ASP A 144 -0.72 -12.85 4.02
N GLY A 145 -1.39 -12.06 4.87
CA GLY A 145 -2.50 -12.48 5.72
C GLY A 145 -2.09 -13.34 6.93
N ILE A 146 -0.82 -13.75 7.03
CA ILE A 146 -0.34 -14.73 8.03
C ILE A 146 0.62 -14.06 9.01
N ASN A 147 1.64 -13.38 8.49
CA ASN A 147 2.67 -12.72 9.28
C ASN A 147 2.28 -11.27 9.53
N TRP A 148 2.32 -10.87 10.80
CA TRP A 148 1.86 -9.55 11.24
C TRP A 148 3.01 -8.71 11.78
N THR A 149 3.24 -7.55 11.14
CA THR A 149 4.08 -6.50 11.71
C THR A 149 3.21 -5.66 12.64
N THR A 150 3.62 -5.50 13.89
CA THR A 150 2.89 -4.73 14.89
C THR A 150 3.81 -3.81 15.66
N VAL A 151 3.27 -2.74 16.25
CA VAL A 151 4.02 -1.84 17.13
C VAL A 151 3.26 -1.58 18.44
N ASN A 152 4.03 -1.49 19.52
CA ASN A 152 3.59 -1.23 20.89
C ASN A 152 4.27 0.07 21.40
N PRO A 153 3.58 1.07 21.98
CA PRO A 153 2.13 1.28 22.12
C PRO A 153 1.58 2.38 21.20
N GLY A 154 0.33 2.19 20.75
CA GLY A 154 -0.53 3.31 20.35
C GLY A 154 -0.97 4.09 21.59
N ASN A 155 -1.01 5.42 21.46
CA ASN A 155 -1.32 6.33 22.57
C ASN A 155 -2.67 6.00 23.21
N PRO A 156 -2.82 6.20 24.53
CA PRO A 156 -4.09 5.96 25.21
C PRO A 156 -5.19 6.77 24.54
N LEU A 157 -6.37 6.17 24.39
CA LEU A 157 -7.56 6.89 23.95
C LEU A 157 -7.91 7.96 24.99
N SER A 158 -8.35 9.13 24.53
CA SER A 158 -9.01 10.09 25.42
C SER A 158 -10.49 9.74 25.48
N SER A 159 -11.08 9.80 26.68
CA SER A 159 -12.55 9.75 26.80
C SER A 159 -13.12 11.02 26.20
N ASN A 160 -14.04 10.86 25.26
CA ASN A 160 -14.71 11.96 24.61
C ASN A 160 -16.10 11.49 24.17
N LEU A 161 -17.16 12.13 24.69
CA LEU A 161 -18.55 11.87 24.31
C LEU A 161 -18.79 12.06 22.80
N CYS A 162 -19.98 11.64 22.34
CA CYS A 162 -20.35 11.58 20.93
C CYS A 162 -20.19 12.87 20.09
N SER A 163 -19.91 14.02 20.70
CA SER A 163 -19.68 15.32 20.07
C SER A 163 -18.23 15.62 19.67
N SER A 164 -17.23 14.84 20.10
CA SER A 164 -15.82 15.15 19.82
C SER A 164 -15.35 14.67 18.44
N SER A 165 -14.47 15.43 17.79
CA SER A 165 -13.80 14.98 16.56
C SER A 165 -12.89 13.76 16.78
N GLY A 166 -12.61 13.36 18.02
CA GLY A 166 -11.62 12.33 18.36
C GLY A 166 -10.19 12.88 18.34
N VAL A 167 -9.22 12.04 18.69
CA VAL A 167 -7.80 12.45 18.78
C VAL A 167 -6.99 11.74 17.72
N ASN A 168 -6.21 12.51 16.96
CA ASN A 168 -5.34 11.96 15.93
C ASN A 168 -4.16 11.21 16.57
N ARG A 169 -3.97 9.96 16.16
CA ARG A 169 -2.98 9.01 16.69
C ARG A 169 -2.11 8.50 15.53
N PRO A 170 -0.99 9.17 15.21
CA PRO A 170 -0.06 8.66 14.24
C PRO A 170 0.64 7.39 14.75
N TRP A 171 0.88 6.43 13.87
CA TRP A 171 1.77 5.31 14.14
C TRP A 171 3.22 5.82 14.05
N THR A 172 3.78 6.27 15.18
CA THR A 172 5.10 6.92 15.24
C THR A 172 6.28 6.00 14.89
N GLY A 173 6.17 4.70 15.16
CA GLY A 173 7.15 3.68 14.77
C GLY A 173 6.87 3.01 13.43
N PHE A 174 6.13 3.64 12.52
CA PHE A 174 5.84 3.05 11.22
C PHE A 174 7.11 2.97 10.37
N VAL A 175 7.37 1.79 9.80
CA VAL A 175 8.49 1.57 8.88
C VAL A 175 7.96 1.56 7.46
N THR A 176 8.54 2.36 6.58
CA THR A 176 8.17 2.37 5.15
C THR A 176 8.43 1.00 4.53
N PHE A 177 7.50 0.52 3.70
CA PHE A 177 7.65 -0.74 2.98
C PHE A 177 6.99 -0.70 1.60
N ASN A 178 7.42 -1.62 0.75
CA ASN A 178 6.78 -1.90 -0.54
C ASN A 178 6.03 -3.24 -0.49
N SER A 179 4.96 -3.36 -1.27
CA SER A 179 4.19 -4.60 -1.44
C SER A 179 3.55 -4.65 -2.83
N ASN A 180 3.76 -5.73 -3.56
CA ASN A 180 3.02 -6.00 -4.80
C ASN A 180 1.74 -6.79 -4.52
N ASP A 181 1.66 -7.38 -3.33
CA ASP A 181 0.51 -8.14 -2.84
C ASP A 181 -0.42 -7.26 -1.98
N PRO A 182 -1.68 -7.67 -1.79
CA PRO A 182 -2.61 -6.98 -0.89
C PRO A 182 -2.03 -6.81 0.52
N VAL A 183 -2.27 -5.63 1.10
CA VAL A 183 -1.83 -5.28 2.45
C VAL A 183 -3.04 -5.09 3.34
N THR A 184 -3.18 -5.97 4.34
CA THR A 184 -4.25 -5.86 5.34
C THR A 184 -3.75 -5.09 6.54
N PHE A 185 -4.48 -4.04 6.93
CA PHE A 185 -4.24 -3.25 8.12
C PHE A 185 -5.24 -3.63 9.21
N ARG A 186 -4.77 -3.63 10.46
CA ARG A 186 -5.60 -3.83 11.64
C ARG A 186 -5.37 -2.76 12.69
N VAL A 187 -6.48 -2.34 13.27
CA VAL A 187 -6.52 -1.46 14.44
C VAL A 187 -7.13 -2.25 15.60
N TYR A 188 -6.34 -2.45 16.65
CA TYR A 188 -6.73 -3.23 17.82
C TYR A 188 -7.04 -2.30 18.98
N GLY A 189 -8.11 -2.59 19.74
CA GLY A 189 -8.45 -1.93 20.99
C GLY A 189 -8.22 -2.87 22.17
N LEU A 190 -7.72 -2.34 23.28
CA LEU A 190 -7.49 -3.11 24.50
C LEU A 190 -7.72 -2.25 25.75
N SER A 191 -7.81 -2.92 26.89
CA SER A 191 -8.02 -2.30 28.20
C SER A 191 -9.36 -1.58 28.29
N SER A 192 -10.44 -2.26 27.93
CA SER A 192 -11.79 -1.86 28.36
C SER A 192 -11.91 -1.97 29.88
N GLY A 193 -12.70 -1.11 30.53
CA GLY A 193 -12.87 -1.19 31.98
C GLY A 193 -13.88 -2.25 32.40
N SER A 194 -14.76 -2.69 31.50
CA SER A 194 -15.63 -3.85 31.69
C SER A 194 -15.50 -4.84 30.52
N ASN A 195 -15.62 -6.14 30.82
CA ASN A 195 -15.31 -7.21 29.87
C ASN A 195 -16.24 -7.17 28.66
N TYR A 196 -15.67 -6.98 27.47
CA TYR A 196 -16.39 -6.96 26.19
C TYR A 196 -17.49 -5.91 26.09
N THR A 197 -17.31 -4.77 26.76
CA THR A 197 -18.34 -3.70 26.75
C THR A 197 -17.82 -2.35 26.28
N GLY A 198 -16.50 -2.18 26.14
CA GLY A 198 -15.93 -0.92 25.67
C GLY A 198 -16.37 -0.58 24.25
N ASP A 199 -16.49 0.72 23.97
CA ASP A 199 -16.84 1.31 22.70
C ASP A 199 -15.70 2.17 22.13
N MET A 200 -15.25 1.82 20.93
CA MET A 200 -14.23 2.55 20.16
C MET A 200 -14.83 3.08 18.87
N PHE A 201 -14.64 4.37 18.60
CA PHE A 201 -15.02 4.99 17.34
C PHE A 201 -13.78 5.43 16.57
N LEU A 202 -13.60 4.89 15.37
CA LEU A 202 -12.63 5.40 14.39
C LEU A 202 -13.27 6.53 13.61
N ARG A 203 -12.65 7.72 13.63
CA ARG A 203 -13.14 8.97 13.06
C ARG A 203 -12.50 9.33 11.74
N ASP A 204 -11.27 8.86 11.55
CA ASP A 204 -10.59 8.80 10.28
C ASP A 204 -9.50 7.71 10.35
N ILE A 205 -9.11 7.23 9.18
CA ILE A 205 -7.88 6.46 8.98
C ILE A 205 -7.24 6.99 7.70
N VAL A 206 -5.95 7.30 7.77
CA VAL A 206 -5.16 7.70 6.61
C VAL A 206 -3.96 6.76 6.49
N VAL A 207 -3.82 6.17 5.31
CA VAL A 207 -2.61 5.44 4.91
C VAL A 207 -1.87 6.31 3.90
N ASN A 208 -0.68 6.76 4.28
CA ASN A 208 0.19 7.55 3.42
C ASN A 208 1.07 6.63 2.58
N GLY A 209 1.34 7.03 1.35
CA GLY A 209 2.11 6.25 0.40
C GLY A 209 1.78 6.60 -1.05
N GLU A 210 2.38 5.85 -1.96
CA GLU A 210 2.22 6.02 -3.41
C GLU A 210 1.98 4.67 -4.08
N VAL A 211 1.22 4.68 -5.17
CA VAL A 211 1.06 3.51 -6.04
C VAL A 211 2.14 3.60 -7.12
N CYS A 212 2.98 2.58 -7.19
CA CYS A 212 4.08 2.47 -8.14
C CYS A 212 3.71 1.45 -9.22
N ALA A 213 4.11 1.68 -10.47
CA ALA A 213 4.13 0.58 -11.45
C ALA A 213 5.14 -0.48 -10.98
N ASN A 214 4.78 -1.75 -11.07
CA ASN A 214 5.71 -2.84 -10.83
C ASN A 214 6.77 -2.88 -11.93
N ALA A 215 7.93 -3.43 -11.61
CA ALA A 215 8.87 -3.82 -12.66
C ALA A 215 8.22 -4.91 -13.52
N PRO A 216 8.22 -4.77 -14.86
CA PRO A 216 7.68 -5.80 -15.76
C PRO A 216 8.31 -7.16 -15.47
N SER A 217 7.51 -8.22 -15.52
CA SER A 217 7.98 -9.57 -15.20
C SER A 217 7.24 -10.67 -15.95
N VAL A 218 7.87 -11.86 -16.05
CA VAL A 218 7.26 -13.12 -16.49
C VAL A 218 7.65 -14.22 -15.51
N THR A 219 6.79 -15.23 -15.31
CA THR A 219 7.08 -16.35 -14.40
C THR A 219 6.73 -17.70 -15.03
N PRO A 220 7.64 -18.69 -15.02
CA PRO A 220 9.06 -18.56 -14.68
C PRO A 220 9.80 -17.66 -15.68
N VAL A 221 10.85 -16.98 -15.21
CA VAL A 221 11.79 -16.28 -16.10
C VAL A 221 12.62 -17.35 -16.81
N PRO A 222 12.74 -17.32 -18.16
CA PRO A 222 13.60 -18.26 -18.86
C PRO A 222 15.05 -18.13 -18.38
N SER A 223 15.64 -19.26 -17.99
CA SER A 223 17.03 -19.29 -17.50
C SER A 223 17.90 -20.33 -18.21
N ASN A 224 17.31 -21.18 -19.06
CA ASN A 224 18.01 -22.25 -19.77
C ASN A 224 17.55 -22.28 -21.23
N PHE A 225 18.44 -22.00 -22.17
CA PHE A 225 18.18 -22.10 -23.60
C PHE A 225 18.77 -23.42 -24.11
N LEU A 226 18.03 -24.50 -23.91
CA LEU A 226 18.42 -25.83 -24.35
C LEU A 226 18.22 -25.98 -25.87
N VAL A 227 19.25 -26.47 -26.54
CA VAL A 227 19.25 -26.78 -27.97
C VAL A 227 19.38 -28.28 -28.14
N CYS A 228 18.39 -28.88 -28.80
CA CYS A 228 18.38 -30.29 -29.16
C CYS A 228 18.76 -30.47 -30.64
N ALA A 229 19.41 -31.59 -30.97
CA ALA A 229 19.81 -31.89 -32.33
C ALA A 229 18.61 -31.92 -33.29
N GLY A 230 18.70 -31.18 -34.39
CA GLY A 230 17.67 -31.15 -35.45
C GLY A 230 16.51 -30.20 -35.21
N GLU A 231 16.47 -29.49 -34.08
CA GLU A 231 15.46 -28.45 -33.84
C GLU A 231 15.83 -27.15 -34.55
N THR A 232 14.82 -26.43 -35.04
CA THR A 232 14.98 -25.11 -35.70
C THR A 232 14.38 -23.97 -34.88
N THR A 233 13.62 -24.30 -33.85
CA THR A 233 12.99 -23.35 -32.93
C THR A 233 12.93 -23.95 -31.54
N ALA A 234 13.09 -23.13 -30.51
CA ALA A 234 12.81 -23.51 -29.14
C ALA A 234 11.98 -22.43 -28.43
N SER A 235 11.38 -22.81 -27.31
CA SER A 235 10.56 -21.90 -26.54
C SER A 235 10.58 -22.23 -25.05
N SER A 236 10.34 -21.21 -24.23
CA SER A 236 10.15 -21.32 -22.78
C SER A 236 8.75 -20.86 -22.42
N VAL A 237 8.00 -21.71 -21.70
CA VAL A 237 6.63 -21.42 -21.27
C VAL A 237 6.64 -20.56 -20.01
N TYR A 238 5.81 -19.52 -20.00
CA TYR A 238 5.47 -18.75 -18.81
C TYR A 238 3.99 -18.92 -18.49
N VAL A 239 3.66 -18.88 -17.19
CA VAL A 239 2.30 -19.04 -16.66
C VAL A 239 1.71 -17.73 -16.19
N MET A 240 2.54 -16.71 -15.94
CA MET A 240 2.12 -15.37 -15.54
C MET A 240 2.98 -14.33 -16.27
N LYS A 241 2.37 -13.19 -16.66
CA LYS A 241 3.06 -12.02 -17.21
C LYS A 241 2.51 -10.74 -16.57
N ASP A 242 3.40 -9.79 -16.35
CA ASP A 242 3.11 -8.38 -16.02
C ASP A 242 3.90 -7.44 -16.97
N ALA A 243 4.23 -7.98 -18.15
CA ALA A 243 5.00 -7.37 -19.21
C ALA A 243 4.23 -7.46 -20.53
N ASP A 244 4.43 -6.48 -21.41
CA ASP A 244 3.83 -6.42 -22.75
C ASP A 244 4.79 -6.86 -23.84
N THR A 245 6.10 -6.71 -23.64
CA THR A 245 7.13 -7.10 -24.60
C THR A 245 8.28 -7.87 -23.97
N TYR A 246 9.05 -8.58 -24.81
CA TYR A 246 10.30 -9.22 -24.43
C TYR A 246 11.37 -9.03 -25.51
N ALA A 247 12.63 -9.08 -25.08
CA ALA A 247 13.81 -9.20 -25.94
C ALA A 247 14.75 -10.28 -25.40
N ILE A 248 15.55 -10.88 -26.27
CA ILE A 248 16.56 -11.88 -25.90
C ILE A 248 17.91 -11.39 -26.42
N ASP A 249 18.87 -11.27 -25.51
CA ASP A 249 20.27 -10.92 -25.77
C ASP A 249 21.12 -12.18 -25.54
N PHE A 250 21.58 -12.81 -26.62
CA PHE A 250 22.40 -14.02 -26.57
C PHE A 250 23.85 -13.66 -26.23
N ASP A 251 24.52 -14.48 -25.42
CA ASP A 251 25.93 -14.22 -25.12
C ASP A 251 26.85 -14.43 -26.35
N ALA A 252 28.06 -13.87 -26.28
CA ALA A 252 29.01 -13.95 -27.39
C ALA A 252 29.38 -15.39 -27.82
N ALA A 253 29.22 -16.38 -26.94
CA ALA A 253 29.47 -17.79 -27.28
C ALA A 253 28.29 -18.37 -28.09
N ALA A 254 27.05 -18.04 -27.73
CA ALA A 254 25.87 -18.37 -28.51
C ALA A 254 25.87 -17.65 -29.87
N GLU A 255 26.23 -16.37 -29.90
CA GLU A 255 26.35 -15.62 -31.16
C GLU A 255 27.41 -16.23 -32.10
N ALA A 256 28.50 -16.79 -31.56
CA ALA A 256 29.52 -17.48 -32.36
C ALA A 256 28.99 -18.75 -33.05
N GLU A 257 27.97 -19.40 -32.47
CA GLU A 257 27.24 -20.52 -33.06
C GLU A 257 26.10 -20.07 -34.00
N GLY A 258 25.93 -18.75 -34.17
CA GLY A 258 24.98 -18.14 -35.10
C GLY A 258 23.62 -17.78 -34.51
N PHE A 259 23.48 -17.78 -33.17
CA PHE A 259 22.29 -17.22 -32.54
C PHE A 259 22.22 -15.71 -32.81
N VAL A 260 21.00 -15.22 -33.03
CA VAL A 260 20.72 -13.80 -33.26
C VAL A 260 19.77 -13.33 -32.17
N ASP A 261 20.07 -12.18 -31.61
CA ASP A 261 19.21 -11.51 -30.63
C ASP A 261 17.77 -11.38 -31.14
N VAL A 262 16.85 -11.63 -30.22
CA VAL A 262 15.44 -11.37 -30.48
C VAL A 262 15.18 -9.91 -30.09
N ALA A 263 15.02 -9.07 -31.10
CA ALA A 263 14.58 -7.69 -30.92
C ALA A 263 13.23 -7.66 -30.20
N GLU A 264 12.95 -6.53 -29.52
CA GLU A 264 11.74 -6.34 -28.73
C GLU A 264 10.48 -6.74 -29.52
N THR A 265 9.73 -7.67 -28.96
CA THR A 265 8.52 -8.21 -29.57
C THR A 265 7.44 -8.45 -28.51
N THR A 266 6.19 -8.52 -28.94
CA THR A 266 5.03 -8.65 -28.05
C THR A 266 5.00 -9.99 -27.33
N LEU A 267 4.73 -9.97 -26.03
CA LEU A 267 4.37 -11.16 -25.26
C LEU A 267 2.90 -11.51 -25.51
N ALA A 268 2.64 -12.78 -25.82
CA ALA A 268 1.28 -13.32 -25.84
C ALA A 268 0.63 -13.28 -24.44
N ASP A 269 -0.69 -13.44 -24.37
CA ASP A 269 -1.38 -13.59 -23.08
C ASP A 269 -0.94 -14.88 -22.36
N ALA A 270 -0.91 -14.84 -21.03
CA ALA A 270 -0.53 -15.99 -20.22
C ALA A 270 -1.70 -17.01 -20.11
N PRO A 271 -1.42 -18.33 -20.15
CA PRO A 271 -0.12 -18.94 -20.35
C PRO A 271 0.36 -18.82 -21.79
N GLY A 272 1.64 -18.46 -21.96
CA GLY A 272 2.25 -18.20 -23.27
C GLY A 272 3.68 -18.72 -23.34
N ALA A 273 4.35 -18.45 -24.46
CA ALA A 273 5.73 -18.89 -24.68
C ALA A 273 6.60 -17.75 -25.24
N ILE A 274 7.83 -17.69 -24.75
CA ILE A 274 8.91 -16.90 -25.32
C ILE A 274 9.67 -17.82 -26.28
N SER A 275 9.70 -17.46 -27.56
CA SER A 275 10.27 -18.31 -28.63
C SER A 275 11.50 -17.66 -29.26
N TRP A 276 12.43 -18.50 -29.70
CA TRP A 276 13.63 -18.11 -30.44
C TRP A 276 13.96 -19.14 -31.53
N SER A 277 14.67 -18.68 -32.57
CA SER A 277 15.18 -19.55 -33.64
C SER A 277 16.48 -20.21 -33.22
N ILE A 278 16.66 -21.48 -33.60
CA ILE A 278 17.93 -22.21 -33.48
C ILE A 278 18.62 -22.17 -34.83
N PRO A 279 19.87 -21.69 -34.94
CA PRO A 279 20.61 -21.71 -36.19
C PRO A 279 20.94 -23.15 -36.59
N ALA A 280 20.94 -23.45 -37.89
CA ALA A 280 21.08 -24.81 -38.40
C ALA A 280 22.40 -25.50 -38.03
N ASN A 281 23.42 -24.72 -37.63
CA ASN A 281 24.76 -25.21 -37.32
C ASN A 281 25.05 -25.24 -35.81
N ALA A 282 24.11 -24.82 -34.95
CA ALA A 282 24.34 -24.86 -33.50
C ALA A 282 24.41 -26.31 -33.03
N ASP A 283 25.48 -26.64 -32.32
CA ASP A 283 25.63 -27.92 -31.67
C ASP A 283 24.61 -28.09 -30.53
N PRO A 284 24.15 -29.31 -30.24
CA PRO A 284 23.29 -29.58 -29.09
C PRO A 284 23.97 -29.18 -27.78
N GLY A 285 23.30 -28.37 -26.97
CA GLY A 285 23.90 -27.79 -25.78
C GLY A 285 22.99 -26.83 -25.03
N VAL A 286 23.55 -26.15 -24.02
CA VAL A 286 22.89 -25.07 -23.30
C VAL A 286 23.58 -23.77 -23.64
N TYR A 287 22.80 -22.80 -24.10
CA TYR A 287 23.28 -21.47 -24.44
C TYR A 287 22.79 -20.46 -23.40
N ASN A 288 23.58 -19.43 -23.12
CA ASN A 288 23.17 -18.38 -22.21
C ASN A 288 22.58 -17.22 -23.00
N ALA A 289 21.52 -16.64 -22.44
CA ALA A 289 20.95 -15.41 -22.93
C ALA A 289 20.29 -14.66 -21.76
N VAL A 290 20.17 -13.35 -21.90
CA VAL A 290 19.42 -12.49 -20.99
C VAL A 290 18.06 -12.19 -21.62
N VAL A 291 17.00 -12.54 -20.90
CA VAL A 291 15.64 -12.12 -21.26
C VAL A 291 15.33 -10.82 -20.54
N THR A 292 15.05 -9.78 -21.32
CA THR A 292 14.52 -8.51 -20.80
C THR A 292 13.04 -8.44 -21.14
N VAL A 293 12.22 -7.95 -20.20
CA VAL A 293 10.78 -7.74 -20.40
C VAL A 293 10.42 -6.29 -20.06
N ALA A 294 9.44 -5.73 -20.77
CA ALA A 294 9.03 -4.33 -20.64
C ALA A 294 7.52 -4.13 -20.85
N ASN A 295 7.03 -2.93 -20.50
CA ASN A 295 5.68 -2.41 -20.80
C ASN A 295 5.80 -1.16 -21.69
#